data_AF-A0A9N9FYI4-F1
#
_entry.id   AF-A0A9N9FYI4-F1
#
_cell.length_a   1.000
_cell.length_b   1.000
_cell.length_c   1.000
_cell.angle_alpha   90.00
_cell.angle_beta   90.00
_cell.angle_gamma   90.00
#
_symmetry.space_group_name_H-M   'P 1'
#
loop_
_entity.id
_entity.type
_entity.pdbx_description
1 polymer ?
#
loop_
_entity_poly.entity_id
_entity_poly.type
_entity_poly.pdbx_seq_one_letter_code
_entity_poly.pdbx_strand_id
1 'polypeptide(L)' 'MADSSNSTQWIEDAILKQLINCFDCSEFSDSEKIGDSSKFSPIVKSEWKSCGLTVALKSLKFDAEEKEAKQFVKE' A
#
# COMPACT_ATOMS: atom_id res chain seq x y z
N MET A 1 -24.46 14.42 -1.44
CA MET A 1 -23.99 13.03 -1.30
C MET A 1 -22.69 12.97 -2.09
N ALA A 2 -21.54 12.94 -1.41
CA ALA A 2 -20.25 13.05 -2.07
C ALA A 2 -19.94 11.74 -2.81
N ASP A 3 -19.78 11.82 -4.13
CA ASP A 3 -19.24 10.75 -4.98
C ASP A 3 -17.77 10.53 -4.63
N SER A 4 -17.53 9.81 -3.54
CA SER A 4 -16.22 9.35 -3.08
C SER A 4 -15.79 8.03 -3.74
N SER A 5 -16.56 7.53 -4.71
CA SER A 5 -16.58 6.10 -5.03
C SER A 5 -15.69 5.66 -6.21
N ASN A 6 -14.93 6.56 -6.86
CA ASN A 6 -14.22 6.22 -8.11
C ASN A 6 -12.68 6.11 -7.95
N SER A 7 -12.07 6.72 -6.94
CA SER A 7 -10.60 6.76 -6.79
C SER A 7 -9.99 5.43 -6.32
N THR A 8 -10.78 4.55 -5.70
CA THR A 8 -10.32 3.23 -5.20
C THR A 8 -10.84 2.04 -6.00
N GLN A 9 -11.83 2.21 -6.87
CA GLN A 9 -12.41 1.11 -7.68
C GLN A 9 -11.34 0.38 -8.51
N TRP A 10 -10.36 1.11 -9.07
CA TRP A 10 -9.30 0.48 -9.86
C TRP A 10 -8.41 -0.46 -9.04
N ILE A 11 -8.29 -0.24 -7.73
CA ILE A 11 -7.54 -1.12 -6.81
C ILE A 11 -8.33 -2.39 -6.58
N GLU A 12 -9.63 -2.25 -6.30
CA GLU A 12 -10.54 -3.40 -6.15
C GLU A 12 -10.53 -4.26 -7.42
N ASP A 13 -10.62 -3.63 -8.60
CA ASP A 13 -10.49 -4.29 -9.90
C ASP A 13 -9.14 -4.99 -10.07
N ALA A 14 -8.04 -4.36 -9.64
CA ALA A 14 -6.69 -4.94 -9.75
C ALA A 14 -6.49 -6.12 -8.80
N ILE A 15 -7.06 -6.08 -7.59
CA ILE A 15 -7.08 -7.21 -6.64
C ILE A 15 -7.91 -8.36 -7.21
N LEU A 16 -9.11 -8.08 -7.74
CA LEU A 16 -9.97 -9.09 -8.37
C LEU A 16 -9.31 -9.75 -9.58
N LYS A 17 -8.56 -8.96 -10.37
CA LYS A 17 -7.76 -9.45 -11.51
C LYS A 17 -6.44 -10.11 -11.09
N GLN A 18 -6.15 -10.20 -9.80
CA GLN A 18 -4.91 -10.75 -9.24
C GLN A 18 -3.64 -10.05 -9.75
N LEU A 19 -3.76 -8.77 -10.11
CA LEU A 19 -2.62 -7.91 -10.44
C LEU A 19 -1.95 -7.36 -9.19
N ILE A 20 -2.66 -7.31 -8.07
CA ILE A 20 -2.18 -6.88 -6.76
C ILE A 20 -2.56 -7.94 -5.74
N ASN A 21 -1.58 -8.41 -4.97
CA ASN A 21 -1.84 -9.29 -3.85
C ASN A 21 -2.37 -8.47 -2.66
N CYS A 22 -3.45 -8.95 -2.05
CA CYS A 22 -4.01 -8.36 -0.85
C CYS A 22 -3.67 -9.26 0.35
N PHE A 23 -3.12 -8.65 1.40
CA PHE A 23 -2.71 -9.34 2.63
C PHE A 23 -3.31 -8.62 3.83
N ASP A 24 -3.51 -9.35 4.92
CA ASP A 24 -4.04 -8.76 6.14
C ASP A 24 -2.94 -7.96 6.87
N CYS A 25 -3.26 -6.76 7.34
CA CYS A 25 -2.28 -5.92 8.05
C CYS A 25 -1.71 -6.59 9.32
N SER A 26 -2.42 -7.54 9.93
CA SER A 26 -1.93 -8.29 11.10
C SER A 26 -0.82 -9.30 10.78
N GLU A 27 -0.61 -9.63 9.50
CA GLU A 27 0.51 -10.45 9.05
C GLU A 27 1.86 -9.74 9.20
N PHE A 28 1.84 -8.41 9.36
CA PHE A 28 3.03 -7.60 9.56
C PHE A 28 3.19 -7.26 11.04
N SER A 29 4.40 -7.41 11.57
CA SER A 29 4.77 -6.98 12.93
C SER A 29 6.08 -6.21 12.94
N ASP A 30 6.47 -5.77 14.14
CA ASP A 30 7.79 -5.18 14.39
C ASP A 30 8.03 -3.95 13.50
N SER A 31 7.02 -3.08 13.49
CA SER A 31 7.00 -1.84 12.70
C SER A 31 8.02 -0.83 13.23
N GLU A 32 9.12 -0.66 12.51
CA GLU A 32 10.16 0.33 12.78
C GLU A 32 10.22 1.35 11.64
N LYS A 33 10.12 2.64 11.95
CA LYS A 33 10.26 3.68 10.91
C LYS A 33 11.71 3.72 10.42
N ILE A 34 11.93 3.45 9.14
CA ILE A 34 13.28 3.44 8.52
C ILE A 34 13.53 4.63 7.59
N GLY A 35 12.50 5.42 7.28
CA GLY A 35 12.68 6.63 6.50
C GLY A 35 11.41 7.46 6.38
N ASP A 36 11.59 8.72 6.03
CA ASP A 36 10.52 9.57 5.53
C ASP A 36 10.62 9.58 4.01
N SER A 37 9.57 9.11 3.32
CA SER A 37 9.39 9.49 1.92
C SER A 37 8.69 10.86 1.88
N SER A 38 8.78 11.54 0.74
CA SER A 38 8.25 12.90 0.52
C SER A 38 6.88 13.12 1.19
N LYS A 39 6.69 14.33 1.73
CA LYS A 39 5.46 14.86 2.34
C LYS A 39 4.40 13.80 2.67
N PHE A 40 4.45 13.29 3.90
CA PHE A 40 3.37 12.60 4.62
C PHE A 40 3.26 11.08 4.56
N SER A 41 4.25 10.38 3.99
CA SER A 41 4.22 8.91 3.89
C SER A 41 5.49 8.29 4.50
N PRO A 42 5.47 7.92 5.80
CA PRO A 42 6.61 7.24 6.40
C PRO A 42 6.80 5.86 5.77
N ILE A 43 8.07 5.47 5.60
CA ILE A 43 8.44 4.11 5.24
C ILE A 43 8.79 3.38 6.54
N VAL A 44 8.11 2.27 6.77
CA VAL A 44 8.17 1.46 7.97
C VAL A 44 8.68 0.07 7.59
N LYS A 45 9.76 -0.39 8.22
CA LYS A 45 10.22 -1.77 8.15
C LYS A 45 9.30 -2.64 9.02
N SER A 46 8.92 -3.81 8.52
CA SER A 46 8.12 -4.78 9.26
C SER A 46 8.53 -6.20 8.92
N GLU A 47 8.27 -7.13 9.83
CA GLU A 47 8.40 -8.55 9.58
C GLU A 47 7.07 -9.12 9.08
N TRP A 48 7.10 -9.81 7.95
CA TRP A 48 5.96 -10.53 7.41
C TRP A 48 5.97 -11.96 7.96
N LYS A 49 5.09 -12.23 8.92
CA LYS A 49 5.06 -13.46 9.73
C LYS A 49 4.89 -14.73 8.89
N SER A 50 4.01 -14.69 7.89
CA SER A 50 3.68 -15.86 7.07
C SER A 50 4.83 -16.26 6.15
N CYS A 51 5.59 -15.27 5.64
CA CYS A 51 6.69 -15.51 4.72
C CYS A 51 8.08 -15.54 5.39
N GLY A 52 8.20 -15.09 6.65
CA GLY A 52 9.48 -14.96 7.34
C GLY A 52 10.40 -13.91 6.69
N LEU A 53 9.83 -12.91 6.04
CA LEU A 53 10.56 -11.88 5.30
C LEU A 53 10.50 -10.53 6.01
N THR A 54 11.60 -9.79 5.98
CA THR A 54 11.60 -8.37 6.32
C THR A 54 11.18 -7.55 5.10
N VAL A 55 10.13 -6.75 5.25
CA VAL A 55 9.56 -5.91 4.19
C VAL A 55 9.57 -4.44 4.59
N ALA A 56 9.50 -3.55 3.59
CA ALA A 56 9.28 -2.12 3.78
C ALA A 56 7.84 -1.77 3.40
N LEU A 57 7.06 -1.31 4.37
CA LEU A 57 5.71 -0.81 4.23
C LEU A 57 5.75 0.70 3.98
N LYS A 58 5.21 1.13 2.84
CA LYS A 58 5.02 2.54 2.51
C LYS A 58 3.53 2.84 2.47
N SER A 59 3.08 3.75 3.32
CA SER A 59 1.69 4.23 3.26
C SER A 59 1.52 5.20 2.09
N LEU A 60 0.39 5.18 1.40
CA LEU A 60 0.04 6.12 0.34
C LEU A 60 -1.21 6.90 0.76
N LYS A 61 -1.25 8.21 0.48
CA LYS A 61 -2.46 9.02 0.72
C LYS A 61 -3.23 9.17 -0.59
N PHE A 62 -4.34 8.44 -0.71
CA PHE A 62 -5.12 8.36 -1.95
C PHE A 62 -5.69 9.69 -2.43
N ASP A 63 -5.93 10.65 -1.54
CA ASP A 63 -6.44 11.98 -1.91
C ASP A 63 -5.47 12.80 -2.78
N ALA A 64 -4.18 12.43 -2.84
CA ALA A 64 -3.16 13.18 -3.58
C ALA A 64 -2.45 12.40 -4.69
N GLU A 65 -2.54 11.05 -4.70
CA GLU A 65 -1.51 10.21 -5.33
C GLU A 65 -2.05 9.08 -6.25
N GLU A 66 -3.29 9.15 -6.77
CA GLU A 66 -3.86 8.09 -7.65
C GLU A 66 -2.93 7.75 -8.84
N LYS A 67 -2.29 8.77 -9.44
CA LYS A 67 -1.33 8.60 -10.54
C LYS A 67 -0.06 7.88 -10.08
N GLU A 68 0.43 8.15 -8.87
CA GLU A 68 1.61 7.50 -8.30
C GLU A 68 1.29 6.05 -7.93
N ALA A 69 0.12 5.79 -7.34
CA ALA A 69 -0.33 4.44 -7.00
C ALA A 69 -0.41 3.53 -8.24
N LYS A 70 -0.86 4.04 -9.40
CA LYS A 70 -0.86 3.28 -10.67
C LYS A 70 0.54 3.05 -11.24
N GLN A 71 1.54 3.88 -10.88
CA GLN A 71 2.92 3.69 -11.31
C GLN A 71 3.59 2.52 -10.58
N PHE A 72 3.24 2.26 -9.31
CA PHE A 72 3.78 1.13 -8.53
C PHE A 72 3.30 -0.24 -9.01
N VAL A 73 2.16 -0.33 -9.68
CA VAL A 73 1.56 -1.61 -10.13
C VAL A 73 2.09 -2.05 -11.51
N LYS A 74 2.84 -1.19 -12.19
CA LYS A 74 3.28 -1.41 -13.59
C LYS A 74 4.66 -2.07 -13.74
N GLU A 75 5.34 -2.43 -12.66
CA GLU A 75 6.64 -3.12 -12.71
C GLU A 75 6.53 -4.62 -12.96
#